data_AF-A0A8B8D2T4-F1
#
_entry.id   AF-A0A8B8D2T4-F1
#
_cell.length_a   1.000
_cell.length_b   1.000
_cell.length_c   1.000
_cell.angle_alpha   90.00
_cell.angle_beta   90.00
_cell.angle_gamma   90.00
#
_symmetry.space_group_name_H-M   'P 1'
#
loop_
_entity.id
_entity.type
_entity.pdbx_description
1 polymer ?
#
loop_
_entity_poly.entity_id
_entity_poly.type
_entity_poly.pdbx_seq_one_letter_code
_entity_poly.pdbx_strand_id
1 'polypeptide(L)'
;MKRLVQVCTWILASFHGMQCSIHLWASEVTRFSSQFNSGSFSANQVLGNPDVYPRYGSIAGTWAQADGQLDRVHFIELKFPGKLFLNKINIFETYHAGAVVRIAAKDPQNQWVDVYNVTHAHLIRKSRKFSPKLKDVQFPVRELRIEVDCSVPRSYVEIDAVEIVGGRCPRQFTEYLNSCYLIKEDKVSANKALVRCLETGGYLVNMETPEEAVFLKNLVTEMKTGLSFFVGGRNINRRKPGGDWRWIKNGKMNKMTHFTLFAAGEPNGGDNSPEDCLAFYAPDRYKLHSNTCDYLGGYICEIDQV
;
A
#
# COMPACT_ATOMS: atom_id res chain seq x y z
N MET A 1 23.36 -20.67 50.98
CA MET A 1 22.76 -21.09 49.69
C MET A 1 21.60 -20.15 49.35
N LYS A 2 21.86 -19.04 48.64
CA LYS A 2 20.81 -18.16 48.11
C LYS A 2 20.64 -18.50 46.63
N ARG A 3 19.51 -19.09 46.26
CA ARG A 3 19.16 -19.42 44.87
C ARG A 3 18.88 -18.11 44.13
N LEU A 4 19.71 -17.77 43.15
CA LEU A 4 19.40 -16.77 42.15
C LEU A 4 18.22 -17.29 41.31
N VAL A 5 17.07 -16.64 41.41
CA VAL A 5 15.98 -16.82 40.45
C VAL A 5 16.26 -15.85 39.30
N GLN A 6 16.78 -16.38 38.19
CA GLN A 6 16.96 -15.64 36.97
C GLN A 6 15.59 -15.46 36.32
N VAL A 7 14.97 -14.30 36.54
CA VAL A 7 13.73 -13.91 35.87
C VAL A 7 14.10 -13.62 34.42
N CYS A 8 13.82 -14.58 33.54
CA CYS A 8 13.91 -14.39 32.10
C CYS A 8 12.74 -13.49 31.68
N THR A 9 12.96 -12.18 31.67
CA THR A 9 12.02 -11.22 31.10
C THR A 9 11.97 -11.45 29.60
N TRP A 10 10.89 -12.10 29.15
CA TRP A 10 10.51 -12.17 27.74
C TRP A 10 10.26 -10.75 27.25
N ILE A 11 11.26 -10.14 26.61
CA ILE A 11 11.04 -8.96 25.78
C ILE A 11 10.13 -9.45 24.65
N LEU A 12 8.86 -9.06 24.70
CA LEU A 12 7.94 -9.17 23.57
C LEU A 12 8.52 -8.33 22.43
N ALA A 13 9.35 -8.93 21.58
CA ALA A 13 9.59 -8.42 20.27
C ALA A 13 8.25 -8.50 19.54
N SER A 14 7.52 -7.39 19.49
CA SER A 14 6.48 -7.19 18.48
C SER A 14 7.14 -7.45 17.14
N PHE A 15 6.88 -8.61 16.54
CA PHE A 15 7.18 -8.89 15.14
C PHE A 15 6.33 -7.93 14.31
N HIS A 16 6.77 -6.67 14.21
CA HIS A 16 6.49 -5.90 13.02
C HIS A 16 7.23 -6.67 11.93
N GLY A 17 6.52 -7.54 11.21
CA GLY A 17 7.07 -8.26 10.08
C GLY A 17 7.86 -7.26 9.25
N MET A 18 9.16 -7.50 9.09
CA MET A 18 9.99 -6.69 8.22
C MET A 18 9.45 -6.88 6.81
N GLN A 19 8.52 -6.02 6.40
CA GLN A 19 8.04 -6.02 5.03
C GLN A 19 9.24 -5.69 4.15
N CYS A 20 9.68 -6.65 3.33
CA CYS A 20 10.73 -6.44 2.36
C CYS A 20 10.26 -5.31 1.43
N SER A 21 10.96 -4.18 1.48
CA SER A 21 10.62 -3.05 0.62
C SER A 21 11.10 -3.36 -0.79
N ILE A 22 10.22 -3.15 -1.77
CA ILE A 22 10.55 -3.28 -3.20
C ILE A 22 11.13 -1.95 -3.66
N HIS A 23 12.25 -2.02 -4.36
CA HIS A 23 12.96 -0.88 -4.94
C HIS A 23 12.83 -0.93 -6.46
N LEU A 24 12.25 0.11 -7.07
CA LEU A 24 12.09 0.20 -8.52
C LEU A 24 12.68 1.51 -9.03
N TRP A 25 13.60 1.39 -9.98
CA TRP A 25 14.13 2.52 -10.74
C TRP A 25 13.17 2.92 -11.85
N ALA A 26 13.19 4.21 -12.22
CA ALA A 26 12.48 4.69 -13.40
C ALA A 26 12.96 3.90 -14.63
N SER A 27 12.02 3.39 -15.43
CA SER A 27 12.31 2.53 -16.59
C SER A 27 11.90 3.14 -17.91
N GLU A 28 11.07 4.19 -17.89
CA GLU A 28 10.57 4.86 -19.09
C GLU A 28 10.31 6.34 -18.79
N VAL A 29 10.75 7.22 -19.69
CA VAL A 29 10.33 8.63 -19.71
C VAL A 29 9.11 8.75 -20.60
N THR A 30 7.98 9.14 -20.00
CA THR A 30 6.70 9.25 -20.72
C THR A 30 6.47 10.64 -21.30
N ARG A 31 6.96 11.67 -20.61
CA ARG A 31 6.88 13.07 -21.04
C ARG A 31 7.93 13.91 -20.33
N PHE A 32 8.34 15.00 -20.95
CA PHE A 32 9.17 16.01 -20.30
C PHE A 32 8.87 17.37 -20.91
N SER A 33 9.19 18.42 -20.15
CA SER A 33 9.07 19.82 -20.61
C SER A 33 10.15 20.21 -21.61
N SER A 34 11.40 19.84 -21.33
CA SER A 34 12.58 20.15 -22.13
C SER A 34 13.75 19.24 -21.74
N GLN A 35 14.77 19.19 -22.58
CA GLN A 35 16.05 18.57 -22.29
C GLN A 35 17.18 19.35 -22.98
N PHE A 36 18.40 19.29 -22.46
CA PHE A 36 19.54 20.02 -23.02
C PHE A 36 19.95 19.53 -24.41
N ASN A 37 20.11 18.21 -24.60
CA ASN A 37 20.28 17.61 -25.91
C ASN A 37 19.68 16.18 -25.96
N SER A 38 19.78 15.50 -27.11
CA SER A 38 19.16 14.18 -27.33
C SER A 38 19.99 12.98 -26.86
N GLY A 39 21.22 13.20 -26.37
CA GLY A 39 22.13 12.17 -25.86
C GLY A 39 22.51 12.45 -24.41
N SER A 40 23.62 13.16 -24.23
CA SER A 40 24.04 13.67 -22.92
C SER A 40 23.01 14.63 -22.34
N PHE A 41 22.79 14.68 -21.04
CA PHE A 41 21.82 15.62 -20.46
C PHE A 41 20.37 15.42 -20.93
N SER A 42 20.06 14.31 -21.62
CA SER A 42 18.72 13.99 -22.11
C SER A 42 17.81 13.48 -21.00
N ALA A 43 16.49 13.52 -21.22
CA ALA A 43 15.54 13.02 -20.22
C ALA A 43 15.75 11.54 -19.90
N ASN A 44 16.22 10.74 -20.85
CA ASN A 44 16.47 9.30 -20.66
C ASN A 44 17.64 8.99 -19.73
N GLN A 45 18.47 9.97 -19.39
CA GLN A 45 19.57 9.77 -18.44
C GLN A 45 19.08 9.49 -17.00
N VAL A 46 17.82 9.80 -16.66
CA VAL A 46 17.28 9.49 -15.32
C VAL A 46 16.86 8.03 -15.12
N LEU A 47 16.97 7.20 -16.17
CA LEU A 47 16.49 5.83 -16.17
C LEU A 47 17.53 4.87 -15.60
N GLY A 48 17.06 3.88 -14.82
CA GLY A 48 17.93 2.89 -14.21
C GLY A 48 18.62 3.36 -12.94
N ASN A 49 19.74 2.72 -12.60
CA ASN A 49 20.53 3.09 -11.43
C ASN A 49 21.26 4.43 -11.68
N PRO A 50 21.65 5.17 -10.62
CA PRO A 50 22.39 6.42 -10.76
C PRO A 50 23.78 6.18 -11.38
N ASP A 51 24.15 6.96 -12.39
CA ASP A 51 25.44 6.87 -13.10
C ASP A 51 26.45 7.93 -12.62
N VAL A 52 25.96 9.04 -12.06
CA VAL A 52 26.77 10.19 -11.64
C VAL A 52 26.92 10.28 -10.14
N TYR A 53 25.84 10.11 -9.37
CA TYR A 53 25.82 10.16 -7.92
C TYR A 53 26.81 9.13 -7.34
N PRO A 54 27.62 9.47 -6.31
CA PRO A 54 27.56 10.68 -5.48
C PRO A 54 28.39 11.87 -5.99
N ARG A 55 28.89 11.85 -7.24
CA ARG A 55 29.67 12.98 -7.77
C ARG A 55 28.79 14.21 -7.94
N TYR A 56 29.36 15.38 -7.70
CA TYR A 56 28.73 16.67 -7.93
C TYR A 56 29.39 17.36 -9.13
N GLY A 57 28.58 18.01 -9.97
CA GLY A 57 29.04 18.75 -11.13
C GLY A 57 28.10 18.55 -12.31
N SER A 58 28.32 19.35 -13.36
CA SER A 58 27.59 19.15 -14.62
C SER A 58 28.23 18.00 -15.40
N ILE A 59 27.56 16.84 -15.39
CA ILE A 59 28.12 15.58 -15.92
C ILE A 59 27.08 14.94 -16.84
N ALA A 60 27.49 14.59 -18.06
CA ALA A 60 26.63 14.17 -19.17
C ALA A 60 25.62 13.03 -18.90
N GLY A 61 25.80 12.24 -17.85
CA GLY A 61 24.93 11.13 -17.44
C GLY A 61 23.73 11.53 -16.58
N THR A 62 23.27 12.77 -16.66
CA THR A 62 22.12 13.28 -15.90
C THR A 62 21.06 13.83 -16.85
N TRP A 63 19.87 14.17 -16.40
CA TRP A 63 18.95 15.03 -17.14
C TRP A 63 19.15 16.49 -16.73
N ALA A 64 19.21 17.39 -17.72
CA ALA A 64 19.10 18.84 -17.53
C ALA A 64 18.09 19.46 -18.49
N GLN A 65 17.50 20.59 -18.08
CA GLN A 65 16.60 21.37 -18.92
C GLN A 65 17.32 21.98 -20.15
N ALA A 66 16.54 22.42 -21.15
CA ALA A 66 17.07 23.04 -22.35
C ALA A 66 17.81 24.36 -22.08
N ASP A 67 18.79 24.66 -22.91
CA ASP A 67 19.45 25.97 -22.89
C ASP A 67 18.44 27.10 -23.17
N GLY A 68 18.70 28.28 -22.59
CA GLY A 68 17.81 29.44 -22.66
C GLY A 68 16.49 29.31 -21.88
N GLN A 69 16.26 28.20 -21.16
CA GLN A 69 15.09 27.98 -20.30
C GLN A 69 15.51 27.76 -18.85
N LEU A 70 16.29 28.70 -18.29
CA LEU A 70 16.93 28.53 -16.98
C LEU A 70 16.19 29.20 -15.81
N ASP A 71 15.05 29.84 -16.07
CA ASP A 71 14.37 30.71 -15.12
C ASP A 71 12.89 30.36 -14.90
N ARG A 72 12.52 29.10 -15.19
CA ARG A 72 11.15 28.60 -15.11
C ARG A 72 11.07 27.21 -14.47
N VAL A 73 9.85 26.77 -14.20
CA VAL A 73 9.57 25.40 -13.80
C VAL A 73 9.62 24.46 -15.00
N HIS A 74 10.35 23.37 -14.83
CA HIS A 74 10.42 22.23 -15.74
C HIS A 74 9.80 21.00 -15.11
N PHE A 75 9.37 20.07 -15.93
CA PHE A 75 8.89 18.77 -15.47
C PHE A 75 9.48 17.60 -16.26
N ILE A 76 9.49 16.44 -15.61
CA ILE A 76 9.72 15.12 -16.19
C ILE A 76 8.69 14.13 -15.63
N GLU A 77 8.11 13.32 -16.50
CA GLU A 77 7.12 12.27 -16.19
C GLU A 77 7.75 10.90 -16.44
N LEU A 78 7.75 10.07 -15.40
CA LEU A 78 8.48 8.82 -15.33
C LEU A 78 7.54 7.67 -15.02
N LYS A 79 7.80 6.52 -15.64
CA LYS A 79 7.08 5.27 -15.39
C LYS A 79 8.03 4.21 -14.85
N PHE A 80 7.50 3.41 -13.95
CA PHE A 80 8.20 2.33 -13.27
C PHE A 80 7.75 0.96 -13.81
N PRO A 81 8.60 -0.08 -13.68
CA PRO A 81 8.30 -1.41 -14.23
C PRO A 81 7.12 -2.09 -13.53
N GLY A 82 6.80 -1.70 -12.29
CA GLY A 82 5.68 -2.21 -11.50
C GLY A 82 4.94 -1.11 -10.74
N LYS A 83 3.83 -1.49 -10.12
CA LYS A 83 3.02 -0.65 -9.23
C LYS A 83 3.46 -0.89 -7.79
N LEU A 84 3.54 0.18 -6.98
CA LEU A 84 3.82 0.05 -5.54
C LEU A 84 2.96 1.02 -4.72
N PHE A 85 2.54 0.59 -3.54
CA PHE A 85 2.14 1.53 -2.50
C PHE A 85 3.40 2.22 -1.96
N LEU A 86 3.50 3.52 -2.20
CA LEU A 86 4.73 4.28 -1.96
C LEU A 86 5.04 4.41 -0.48
N ASN A 87 6.28 4.06 -0.14
CA ASN A 87 6.88 4.37 1.16
C ASN A 87 7.86 5.54 1.06
N LYS A 88 8.62 5.62 -0.03
CA LYS A 88 9.68 6.61 -0.25
C LYS A 88 9.86 6.84 -1.75
N ILE A 89 10.24 8.05 -2.10
CA ILE A 89 10.78 8.40 -3.42
C ILE A 89 12.19 8.91 -3.18
N ASN A 90 13.16 8.47 -3.98
CA ASN A 90 14.53 8.98 -3.96
C ASN A 90 14.82 9.62 -5.31
N ILE A 91 15.22 10.90 -5.28
CA ILE A 91 15.67 11.65 -6.46
C ILE A 91 17.15 11.95 -6.25
N PHE A 92 17.98 11.54 -7.19
CA PHE A 92 19.43 11.70 -7.11
C PHE A 92 19.81 13.01 -7.80
N GLU A 93 19.94 14.09 -7.03
CA GLU A 93 20.28 15.42 -7.53
C GLU A 93 21.80 15.60 -7.53
N THR A 94 22.41 15.95 -8.66
CA THR A 94 23.88 15.95 -8.86
C THR A 94 24.46 17.29 -9.27
N TYR A 95 23.64 18.24 -9.72
CA TYR A 95 24.04 19.63 -9.96
C TYR A 95 22.92 20.61 -9.58
N HIS A 96 23.25 21.65 -8.81
CA HIS A 96 22.30 22.62 -8.25
C HIS A 96 21.04 21.98 -7.64
N ALA A 97 21.26 21.07 -6.69
CA ALA A 97 20.20 20.33 -6.00
C ALA A 97 19.29 21.25 -5.17
N GLY A 98 18.13 20.74 -4.76
CA GLY A 98 17.11 21.49 -4.02
C GLY A 98 16.07 22.18 -4.91
N ALA A 99 16.11 21.94 -6.21
CA ALA A 99 15.20 22.55 -7.18
C ALA A 99 13.84 21.83 -7.28
N VAL A 100 13.72 20.59 -6.79
CA VAL A 100 12.44 19.85 -6.81
C VAL A 100 11.40 20.54 -5.92
N VAL A 101 10.36 21.10 -6.55
CA VAL A 101 9.27 21.83 -5.86
C VAL A 101 7.98 21.02 -5.75
N ARG A 102 7.78 20.04 -6.63
CA ARG A 102 6.58 19.21 -6.64
C ARG A 102 6.86 17.81 -7.15
N ILE A 103 6.23 16.83 -6.51
CA ILE A 103 6.14 15.45 -6.99
C ILE A 103 4.68 15.05 -6.95
N ALA A 104 4.13 14.65 -8.08
CA ALA A 104 2.78 14.14 -8.21
C ALA A 104 2.81 12.66 -8.65
N ALA A 105 1.91 11.86 -8.09
CA ALA A 105 1.68 10.48 -8.49
C ALA A 105 0.39 10.39 -9.29
N LYS A 106 0.39 9.55 -10.34
CA LYS A 106 -0.80 9.33 -11.15
C LYS A 106 -1.70 8.28 -10.51
N ASP A 107 -2.96 8.65 -10.25
CA ASP A 107 -3.95 7.76 -9.66
C ASP A 107 -4.59 6.80 -10.70
N PRO A 108 -5.40 5.82 -10.25
CA PRO A 108 -6.10 4.91 -11.17
C PRO A 108 -7.10 5.58 -12.12
N GLN A 109 -7.51 6.82 -11.86
CA GLN A 109 -8.38 7.65 -12.68
C GLN A 109 -7.59 8.57 -13.63
N ASN A 110 -6.28 8.34 -13.76
CA ASN A 110 -5.34 9.13 -14.57
C ASN A 110 -5.20 10.60 -14.14
N GLN A 111 -5.51 10.92 -12.88
CA GLN A 111 -5.31 12.25 -12.32
C GLN A 111 -3.97 12.34 -11.58
N TRP A 112 -3.34 13.51 -11.64
CA TRP A 112 -2.11 13.79 -10.90
C TRP A 112 -2.44 14.25 -9.48
N VAL A 113 -2.02 13.47 -8.49
CA VAL A 113 -2.20 13.76 -7.07
C VAL A 113 -0.85 14.11 -6.45
N ASP A 114 -0.77 15.28 -5.81
CA ASP A 114 0.46 15.75 -5.16
C ASP A 114 0.84 14.85 -3.97
N VAL A 115 1.99 14.16 -4.08
CA VAL A 115 2.59 13.40 -2.98
C VAL A 115 3.66 14.20 -2.23
N TYR A 116 4.16 15.27 -2.84
CA TYR A 116 5.05 16.24 -2.21
C TYR A 116 4.91 17.60 -2.92
N ASN A 117 4.89 18.70 -2.16
CA ASN A 117 5.03 20.04 -2.71
C ASN A 117 5.62 21.02 -1.69
N VAL A 118 6.31 22.03 -2.19
CA VAL A 118 6.85 23.18 -1.46
C VAL A 118 6.68 24.46 -2.29
N THR A 119 6.73 25.61 -1.65
CA THR A 119 6.53 26.92 -2.31
C THR A 119 7.79 27.54 -2.90
N HIS A 120 8.98 27.07 -2.49
CA HIS A 120 10.25 27.65 -2.91
C HIS A 120 11.29 26.55 -3.16
N ALA A 121 12.08 26.71 -4.23
CA ALA A 121 13.28 25.93 -4.46
C ALA A 121 14.46 26.44 -3.62
N HIS A 122 15.46 25.58 -3.46
CA HIS A 122 16.72 25.88 -2.79
C HIS A 122 17.89 25.67 -3.75
N LEU A 123 18.96 26.45 -3.58
CA LEU A 123 20.22 26.23 -4.28
C LEU A 123 21.20 25.48 -3.37
N ILE A 124 21.46 24.22 -3.69
CA ILE A 124 22.40 23.38 -2.95
C ILE A 124 23.53 22.96 -3.90
N ARG A 125 24.75 23.47 -3.63
CA ARG A 125 25.96 23.19 -4.41
C ARG A 125 26.69 21.92 -3.95
N LYS A 126 25.93 20.82 -3.81
CA LYS A 126 26.42 19.48 -3.52
C LYS A 126 25.43 18.45 -4.05
N SER A 127 25.92 17.26 -4.39
CA SER A 127 25.06 16.13 -4.73
C SER A 127 24.31 15.64 -3.49
N ARG A 128 23.11 15.08 -3.69
CA ARG A 128 22.30 14.49 -2.61
C ARG A 128 21.34 13.46 -3.16
N LYS A 129 21.00 12.49 -2.30
CA LYS A 129 19.78 11.71 -2.43
C LYS A 129 18.64 12.45 -1.73
N PHE A 130 17.75 13.05 -2.50
CA PHE A 130 16.57 13.71 -1.98
C PHE A 130 15.44 12.70 -1.73
N SER A 131 15.07 12.54 -0.46
CA SER A 131 14.01 11.64 -0.02
C SER A 131 12.96 12.41 0.82
N PRO A 132 12.03 13.16 0.20
CA PRO A 132 11.06 13.96 0.95
C PRO A 132 10.10 13.10 1.77
N LYS A 133 9.52 13.70 2.82
CA LYS A 133 8.35 13.12 3.50
C LYS A 133 7.15 13.24 2.55
N LEU A 134 6.57 12.09 2.21
CA LEU A 134 5.41 12.03 1.31
C LEU A 134 4.11 12.29 2.07
N LYS A 135 3.14 12.88 1.38
CA LYS A 135 1.72 12.86 1.77
C LYS A 135 1.20 11.44 1.56
N ASP A 136 0.39 10.95 2.49
CA ASP A 136 -0.17 9.60 2.39
C ASP A 136 -1.19 9.53 1.25
N VAL A 137 -1.00 8.56 0.36
CA VAL A 137 -1.91 8.23 -0.73
C VAL A 137 -2.29 6.75 -0.64
N GLN A 138 -3.57 6.45 -0.86
CA GLN A 138 -4.14 5.10 -0.68
C GLN A 138 -4.35 4.40 -2.04
N PHE A 139 -3.42 4.58 -2.98
CA PHE A 139 -3.44 3.91 -4.27
C PHE A 139 -2.02 3.54 -4.70
N PRO A 140 -1.87 2.48 -5.51
CA PRO A 140 -0.56 2.09 -6.00
C PRO A 140 -0.08 3.00 -7.13
N VAL A 141 1.21 3.34 -7.09
CA VAL A 141 1.83 4.28 -8.02
C VAL A 141 2.72 3.54 -9.00
N ARG A 142 2.58 3.89 -10.28
CA ARG A 142 3.46 3.46 -11.38
C ARG A 142 4.02 4.62 -12.19
N GLU A 143 3.43 5.80 -12.08
CA GLU A 143 3.86 7.00 -12.80
C GLU A 143 4.00 8.18 -11.84
N LEU A 144 5.12 8.90 -11.98
CA LEU A 144 5.41 10.13 -11.25
C LEU A 144 5.61 11.27 -12.22
N ARG A 145 5.21 12.47 -11.80
CA ARG A 145 5.60 13.74 -12.40
C ARG A 145 6.42 14.53 -11.39
N ILE A 146 7.63 14.89 -11.76
CA ILE A 146 8.54 15.68 -10.93
C ILE A 146 8.67 17.06 -11.57
N GLU A 147 8.44 18.11 -10.79
CA GLU A 147 8.63 19.49 -11.23
C GLU A 147 9.80 20.11 -10.48
N VAL A 148 10.71 20.72 -11.24
CA VAL A 148 11.90 21.42 -10.76
C VAL A 148 11.81 22.90 -11.10
N ASP A 149 12.03 23.77 -10.14
CA ASP A 149 12.08 25.21 -10.32
C ASP A 149 13.53 25.67 -10.52
N CYS A 150 13.86 26.03 -11.76
CA CYS A 150 15.19 26.46 -12.14
C CYS A 150 15.42 27.97 -11.89
N SER A 151 14.39 28.73 -11.51
CA SER A 151 14.48 30.20 -11.33
C SER A 151 15.41 30.64 -10.20
N VAL A 152 15.64 29.79 -9.21
CA VAL A 152 16.56 30.03 -8.09
C VAL A 152 18.03 29.91 -8.53
N PRO A 153 18.49 28.80 -9.14
CA PRO A 153 19.86 28.72 -9.64
C PRO A 153 20.13 29.65 -10.83
N ARG A 154 19.13 29.96 -11.66
CA ARG A 154 19.30 30.59 -12.99
C ARG A 154 20.39 29.89 -13.81
N SER A 155 20.44 28.57 -13.68
CA SER A 155 21.49 27.69 -14.21
C SER A 155 20.93 26.27 -14.34
N TYR A 156 21.72 25.35 -14.89
CA TYR A 156 21.34 23.95 -15.05
C TYR A 156 21.04 23.30 -13.71
N VAL A 157 19.98 22.50 -13.66
CA VAL A 157 19.64 21.59 -12.56
C VAL A 157 19.77 20.19 -13.13
N GLU A 158 20.43 19.30 -12.40
CA GLU A 158 20.68 17.94 -12.89
C GLU A 158 20.15 16.86 -11.95
N ILE A 159 19.35 15.95 -12.54
CA ILE A 159 18.85 14.73 -11.90
C ILE A 159 19.50 13.54 -12.59
N ASP A 160 20.12 12.69 -11.80
CA ASP A 160 20.83 11.48 -12.25
C ASP A 160 19.90 10.25 -12.31
N ALA A 161 19.03 10.08 -11.32
CA ALA A 161 18.11 8.94 -11.28
C ALA A 161 16.91 9.20 -10.37
N VAL A 162 15.86 8.40 -10.56
CA VAL A 162 14.68 8.38 -9.70
C VAL A 162 14.32 6.95 -9.33
N GLU A 163 14.13 6.72 -8.03
CA GLU A 163 13.71 5.44 -7.45
C GLU A 163 12.42 5.62 -6.66
N ILE A 164 11.48 4.68 -6.81
CA ILE A 164 10.39 4.50 -5.86
C ILE A 164 10.65 3.29 -4.98
N VAL A 165 10.30 3.41 -3.71
CA VAL A 165 10.40 2.34 -2.73
C VAL A 165 9.04 2.16 -2.08
N GLY A 166 8.58 0.92 -1.97
CA GLY A 166 7.23 0.63 -1.51
C GLY A 166 6.98 -0.85 -1.27
N GLY A 167 5.71 -1.21 -1.15
CA GLY A 167 5.26 -2.60 -1.03
C GLY A 167 4.09 -2.89 -1.96
N ARG A 168 3.73 -4.18 -2.04
CA ARG A 168 2.53 -4.64 -2.77
C ARG A 168 1.23 -4.36 -2.02
N CYS A 169 1.33 -4.03 -0.74
CA CYS A 169 0.20 -3.67 0.11
C CYS A 169 0.34 -2.24 0.65
N PRO A 170 -0.80 -1.57 0.92
CA PRO A 170 -0.77 -0.31 1.64
C PRO A 170 -0.13 -0.48 3.01
N ARG A 171 0.37 0.61 3.58
CA ARG A 171 0.85 0.62 4.97
C ARG A 171 -0.27 0.13 5.89
N GLN A 172 0.09 -0.64 6.92
CA GLN A 172 -0.82 -1.26 7.91
C GLN A 172 -1.57 -2.52 7.43
N PHE A 173 -1.47 -2.89 6.16
CA PHE A 173 -1.99 -4.17 5.69
C PHE A 173 -0.95 -5.27 5.88
N THR A 174 -1.41 -6.45 6.26
CA THR A 174 -0.60 -7.66 6.27
C THR A 174 -0.67 -8.33 4.90
N GLU A 175 0.48 -8.56 4.28
CA GLU A 175 0.59 -9.25 3.00
C GLU A 175 0.54 -10.77 3.20
N TYR A 176 -0.32 -11.46 2.46
CA TYR A 176 -0.26 -12.92 2.34
C TYR A 176 -0.67 -13.37 0.94
N LEU A 177 0.21 -14.12 0.29
CA LEU A 177 0.11 -14.55 -1.10
C LEU A 177 -0.14 -13.38 -2.06
N ASN A 178 -1.35 -13.25 -2.60
CA ASN A 178 -1.73 -12.22 -3.58
C ASN A 178 -2.76 -11.21 -3.03
N SER A 179 -2.98 -11.19 -1.71
CA SER A 179 -3.92 -10.28 -1.05
C SER A 179 -3.28 -9.52 0.11
N CYS A 180 -3.92 -8.41 0.48
CA CYS A 180 -3.55 -7.52 1.56
C CYS A 180 -4.70 -7.48 2.56
N TYR A 181 -4.42 -7.75 3.84
CA TYR A 181 -5.45 -7.84 4.88
C TYR A 181 -5.30 -6.74 5.92
N LEU A 182 -6.40 -6.05 6.23
CA LEU A 182 -6.46 -5.04 7.28
C LEU A 182 -7.45 -5.49 8.36
N ILE A 183 -6.95 -5.70 9.56
CA ILE A 183 -7.78 -6.09 10.71
C ILE A 183 -8.11 -4.84 11.51
N LYS A 184 -9.40 -4.67 11.83
CA LYS A 184 -9.92 -3.54 12.58
C LYS A 184 -10.67 -4.04 13.80
N GLU A 185 -10.32 -3.50 14.96
CA GLU A 185 -10.91 -3.85 16.25
C GLU A 185 -12.14 -3.00 16.61
N ASP A 186 -12.48 -2.01 15.76
CA ASP A 186 -13.65 -1.16 15.95
C ASP A 186 -14.92 -2.02 15.95
N LYS A 187 -15.64 -2.04 17.08
CA LYS A 187 -16.88 -2.82 17.23
C LYS A 187 -18.01 -2.19 16.42
N VAL A 188 -18.37 -2.81 15.31
CA VAL A 188 -19.45 -2.34 14.42
C VAL A 188 -20.28 -3.52 13.94
N SER A 189 -21.49 -3.26 13.42
CA SER A 189 -22.30 -4.27 12.76
C SER A 189 -21.67 -4.74 11.45
N ALA A 190 -22.03 -5.92 10.97
CA ALA A 190 -21.46 -6.50 9.76
C ALA A 190 -21.66 -5.62 8.51
N ASN A 191 -22.80 -4.93 8.43
CA ASN A 191 -23.09 -4.00 7.32
C ASN A 191 -22.21 -2.74 7.39
N LYS A 192 -21.96 -2.22 8.58
CA LYS A 192 -21.05 -1.09 8.77
C LYS A 192 -19.59 -1.49 8.53
N ALA A 193 -19.20 -2.70 8.90
CA ALA A 193 -17.90 -3.26 8.56
C ALA A 193 -17.69 -3.35 7.04
N LEU A 194 -18.69 -3.83 6.30
CA LEU A 194 -18.67 -3.87 4.84
C LEU A 194 -18.42 -2.49 4.23
N VAL A 195 -19.19 -1.47 4.67
CA VAL A 195 -19.02 -0.09 4.19
C VAL A 195 -17.60 0.41 4.47
N ARG A 196 -17.07 0.16 5.66
CA ARG A 196 -15.71 0.57 6.01
C ARG A 196 -14.64 -0.13 5.18
N CYS A 197 -14.80 -1.39 4.83
CA CYS A 197 -13.86 -2.05 3.91
C CYS A 197 -13.96 -1.49 2.48
N LEU A 198 -15.15 -1.15 2.01
CA LEU A 198 -15.33 -0.47 0.73
C LEU A 198 -14.64 0.91 0.70
N GLU A 199 -14.70 1.66 1.81
CA GLU A 199 -13.98 2.94 1.96
C GLU A 199 -12.45 2.79 1.91
N THR A 200 -11.91 1.60 2.22
CA THR A 200 -10.47 1.30 2.05
C THR A 200 -10.10 0.89 0.63
N GLY A 201 -11.06 0.85 -0.30
CA GLY A 201 -10.87 0.34 -1.66
C GLY A 201 -10.95 -1.18 -1.77
N GLY A 202 -11.34 -1.86 -0.69
CA GLY A 202 -11.43 -3.31 -0.59
C GLY A 202 -12.83 -3.82 -0.29
N TYR A 203 -12.91 -5.01 0.29
CA TYR A 203 -14.16 -5.64 0.71
C TYR A 203 -13.92 -6.43 2.01
N LEU A 204 -14.97 -6.91 2.67
CA LEU A 204 -14.81 -7.85 3.80
C LEU A 204 -14.19 -9.14 3.27
N VAL A 205 -13.15 -9.64 3.94
CA VAL A 205 -12.32 -10.74 3.41
C VAL A 205 -13.12 -11.96 2.96
N ASN A 206 -12.79 -12.46 1.78
CA ASN A 206 -13.38 -13.68 1.24
C ASN A 206 -12.34 -14.78 1.21
N MET A 207 -12.55 -15.82 2.02
CA MET A 207 -11.59 -16.92 2.08
C MET A 207 -11.81 -17.87 0.92
N GLU A 208 -10.99 -17.74 -0.12
CA GLU A 208 -11.07 -18.51 -1.35
C GLU A 208 -10.35 -19.86 -1.22
N THR A 209 -9.39 -19.97 -0.29
CA THR A 209 -8.66 -21.21 -0.02
C THR A 209 -8.65 -21.59 1.47
N PRO A 210 -8.52 -22.88 1.82
CA PRO A 210 -8.32 -23.30 3.21
C PRO A 210 -7.08 -22.69 3.86
N GLU A 211 -5.99 -22.51 3.09
CA GLU A 211 -4.73 -21.95 3.57
C GLU A 211 -4.89 -20.49 4.01
N GLU A 212 -5.64 -19.71 3.24
CA GLU A 212 -5.98 -18.32 3.57
C GLU A 212 -6.80 -18.25 4.87
N ALA A 213 -7.80 -19.12 5.02
CA ALA A 213 -8.62 -19.15 6.22
C ALA A 213 -7.80 -19.50 7.47
N VAL A 214 -6.87 -20.45 7.37
CA VAL A 214 -5.95 -20.80 8.46
C VAL A 214 -5.02 -19.64 8.79
N PHE A 215 -4.47 -18.97 7.77
CA PHE A 215 -3.63 -17.79 7.96
C PHE A 215 -4.37 -16.69 8.73
N LEU A 216 -5.57 -16.31 8.29
CA LEU A 216 -6.36 -15.26 8.93
C LEU A 216 -6.79 -15.63 10.35
N LYS A 217 -7.18 -16.90 10.55
CA LYS A 217 -7.49 -17.43 11.87
C LYS A 217 -6.31 -17.30 12.83
N ASN A 218 -5.12 -17.68 12.40
CA ASN A 218 -3.91 -17.56 13.22
C ASN A 218 -3.61 -16.08 13.51
N LEU A 219 -3.73 -15.22 12.51
CA LEU A 219 -3.51 -13.79 12.65
C LEU A 219 -4.42 -13.17 13.72
N VAL A 220 -5.74 -13.42 13.67
CA VAL A 220 -6.65 -12.90 14.71
C VAL A 220 -6.48 -13.59 16.07
N THR A 221 -6.03 -14.84 16.09
CA THR A 221 -5.73 -15.57 17.34
C THR A 221 -4.53 -14.95 18.07
N GLU A 222 -3.48 -14.57 17.32
CA GLU A 222 -2.26 -13.98 17.87
C GLU A 222 -2.48 -12.59 18.45
N MET A 223 -3.47 -11.84 17.95
CA MET A 223 -3.81 -10.51 18.47
C MET A 223 -4.35 -10.56 19.92
N LYS A 224 -4.89 -11.70 20.38
CA LYS A 224 -5.40 -11.90 21.75
C LYS A 224 -6.39 -10.83 22.24
N THR A 225 -7.18 -10.25 21.33
CA THR A 225 -8.15 -9.19 21.64
C THR A 225 -9.41 -9.73 22.31
N GLY A 226 -9.71 -11.02 22.12
CA GLY A 226 -10.99 -11.63 22.52
C GLY A 226 -12.20 -11.18 21.69
N LEU A 227 -11.98 -10.37 20.64
CA LEU A 227 -13.03 -9.92 19.73
C LEU A 227 -13.32 -10.97 18.66
N SER A 228 -14.59 -11.15 18.32
CA SER A 228 -14.97 -11.85 17.10
C SER A 228 -14.86 -10.90 15.90
N PHE A 229 -14.49 -11.44 14.73
CA PHE A 229 -14.19 -10.66 13.54
C PHE A 229 -15.07 -11.04 12.36
N PHE A 230 -15.80 -10.07 11.81
CA PHE A 230 -16.61 -10.26 10.60
C PHE A 230 -15.73 -10.50 9.36
N VAL A 231 -16.23 -11.39 8.50
CA VAL A 231 -15.69 -11.72 7.17
C VAL A 231 -16.79 -11.56 6.11
N GLY A 232 -16.47 -11.74 4.84
CA GLY A 232 -17.34 -11.40 3.71
C GLY A 232 -18.54 -12.33 3.46
N GLY A 233 -18.61 -13.45 4.18
CA GLY A 233 -19.62 -14.49 3.96
C GLY A 233 -21.03 -14.03 4.34
N ARG A 234 -21.97 -14.16 3.40
CA ARG A 234 -23.39 -13.87 3.60
C ARG A 234 -24.28 -15.03 3.22
N ASN A 235 -25.26 -15.34 4.06
CA ASN A 235 -26.30 -16.32 3.75
C ASN A 235 -27.43 -15.63 2.96
N ILE A 236 -27.62 -16.02 1.70
CA ILE A 236 -28.67 -15.46 0.84
C ILE A 236 -29.96 -16.29 0.89
N ASN A 237 -29.92 -17.49 1.46
CA ASN A 237 -31.09 -18.35 1.60
C ASN A 237 -30.93 -19.31 2.80
N ARG A 238 -31.31 -18.83 3.98
CA ARG A 238 -31.26 -19.60 5.24
C ARG A 238 -32.16 -20.84 5.25
N ARG A 239 -33.22 -20.86 4.45
CA ARG A 239 -34.19 -21.97 4.42
C ARG A 239 -33.66 -23.21 3.71
N LYS A 240 -32.56 -23.06 2.96
CA LYS A 240 -31.84 -24.19 2.38
C LYS A 240 -31.10 -24.94 3.49
N PRO A 241 -31.09 -26.28 3.52
CA PRO A 241 -30.26 -27.04 4.47
C PRO A 241 -28.79 -26.61 4.38
N GLY A 242 -28.21 -26.15 5.51
CA GLY A 242 -26.86 -25.60 5.57
C GLY A 242 -26.68 -24.18 5.00
N GLY A 243 -27.77 -23.50 4.61
CA GLY A 243 -27.77 -22.16 4.02
C GLY A 243 -27.28 -22.08 2.58
N ASP A 244 -27.39 -20.90 1.97
CA ASP A 244 -26.72 -20.55 0.71
C ASP A 244 -25.71 -19.43 0.97
N TRP A 245 -24.50 -19.82 1.38
CA TRP A 245 -23.44 -18.89 1.74
C TRP A 245 -22.65 -18.43 0.52
N ARG A 246 -22.51 -17.11 0.39
CA ARG A 246 -21.83 -16.44 -0.70
C ARG A 246 -20.74 -15.51 -0.19
N TRP A 247 -19.61 -15.50 -0.91
CA TRP A 247 -18.59 -14.47 -0.82
C TRP A 247 -18.99 -13.27 -1.66
N ILE A 248 -18.70 -12.04 -1.18
CA ILE A 248 -19.03 -10.80 -1.89
C ILE A 248 -17.73 -10.11 -2.30
N LYS A 249 -17.42 -10.12 -3.59
CA LYS A 249 -16.22 -9.47 -4.17
C LYS A 249 -16.63 -8.62 -5.37
N ASN A 250 -16.27 -7.34 -5.38
CA ASN A 250 -16.51 -6.44 -6.52
C ASN A 250 -17.96 -6.45 -7.05
N GLY A 251 -18.94 -6.48 -6.12
CA GLY A 251 -20.37 -6.54 -6.45
C GLY A 251 -20.87 -7.90 -6.97
N LYS A 252 -20.00 -8.91 -7.05
CA LYS A 252 -20.36 -10.29 -7.45
C LYS A 252 -20.47 -11.19 -6.22
N MET A 253 -21.43 -12.11 -6.27
CA MET A 253 -21.64 -13.13 -5.24
C MET A 253 -21.18 -14.50 -5.74
N ASN A 254 -20.12 -15.02 -5.15
CA ASN A 254 -19.57 -16.34 -5.49
C ASN A 254 -19.98 -17.36 -4.44
N LYS A 255 -20.32 -18.58 -4.87
CA LYS A 255 -20.70 -19.66 -3.94
C LYS A 255 -19.50 -20.06 -3.09
N MET A 256 -19.70 -20.16 -1.78
CA MET A 256 -18.68 -20.67 -0.87
C MET A 256 -18.43 -22.16 -1.14
N THR A 257 -17.16 -22.53 -1.28
CA THR A 257 -16.73 -23.88 -1.65
C THR A 257 -16.18 -24.68 -0.46
N HIS A 258 -15.70 -24.01 0.59
CA HIS A 258 -15.00 -24.63 1.71
C HIS A 258 -15.80 -24.57 3.02
N PHE A 259 -16.86 -25.38 3.12
CA PHE A 259 -17.70 -25.46 4.32
C PHE A 259 -17.00 -26.09 5.54
N THR A 260 -15.84 -26.73 5.35
CA THR A 260 -15.05 -27.34 6.44
C THR A 260 -14.50 -26.34 7.45
N LEU A 261 -14.59 -25.04 7.15
CA LEU A 261 -14.15 -23.96 8.03
C LEU A 261 -15.18 -23.59 9.12
N PHE A 262 -16.44 -24.01 8.95
CA PHE A 262 -17.48 -23.84 9.96
C PHE A 262 -17.21 -24.71 11.19
N ALA A 263 -17.63 -24.21 12.36
CA ALA A 263 -17.63 -25.02 13.57
C ALA A 263 -18.63 -26.18 13.49
N ALA A 264 -18.45 -27.18 14.35
CA ALA A 264 -19.41 -28.28 14.45
C ALA A 264 -20.78 -27.72 14.91
N GLY A 265 -21.83 -28.01 14.15
CA GLY A 265 -23.18 -27.49 14.39
C GLY A 265 -23.50 -26.20 13.64
N GLU A 266 -22.53 -25.61 12.94
CA GLU A 266 -22.72 -24.41 12.12
C GLU A 266 -22.91 -24.75 10.62
N PRO A 267 -23.57 -23.88 9.84
CA PRO A 267 -24.33 -22.69 10.27
C PRO A 267 -25.64 -23.07 10.97
N ASN A 268 -26.02 -22.35 12.03
CA ASN A 268 -27.16 -22.70 12.89
C ASN A 268 -28.37 -21.74 12.78
N GLY A 269 -28.23 -20.65 12.01
CA GLY A 269 -29.26 -19.60 11.88
C GLY A 269 -30.59 -20.09 11.29
N GLY A 270 -31.70 -19.55 11.81
CA GLY A 270 -33.07 -19.89 11.39
C GLY A 270 -33.98 -18.67 11.23
N ASP A 271 -35.23 -18.89 10.82
CA ASP A 271 -36.19 -17.80 10.57
C ASP A 271 -36.46 -16.94 11.82
N ASN A 272 -36.44 -17.53 13.02
CA ASN A 272 -36.68 -16.83 14.30
C ASN A 272 -35.40 -16.26 14.95
N SER A 273 -34.23 -16.70 14.50
CA SER A 273 -32.94 -16.15 14.93
C SER A 273 -32.03 -16.01 13.71
N PRO A 274 -32.21 -14.93 12.93
CA PRO A 274 -31.47 -14.72 11.70
C PRO A 274 -29.97 -14.56 11.92
N GLU A 275 -29.18 -15.50 11.39
CA GLU A 275 -27.72 -15.43 11.41
C GLU A 275 -27.14 -15.52 9.99
N ASP A 276 -27.24 -14.43 9.24
CA ASP A 276 -26.78 -14.39 7.83
C ASP A 276 -25.40 -13.81 7.62
N CYS A 277 -24.70 -13.50 8.71
CA CYS A 277 -23.36 -12.96 8.67
C CYS A 277 -22.36 -13.99 9.17
N LEU A 278 -21.15 -13.96 8.60
CA LEU A 278 -20.09 -14.87 8.97
C LEU A 278 -19.02 -14.15 9.78
N ALA A 279 -18.57 -14.77 10.86
CA ALA A 279 -17.49 -14.23 11.67
C ALA A 279 -16.57 -15.34 12.19
N PHE A 280 -15.28 -15.00 12.37
CA PHE A 280 -14.41 -15.76 13.26
C PHE A 280 -14.87 -15.51 14.70
N TYR A 281 -15.34 -16.57 15.37
CA TYR A 281 -15.93 -16.47 16.70
C TYR A 281 -14.89 -16.73 17.79
N ALA A 282 -14.55 -15.68 18.55
CA ALA A 282 -13.47 -15.76 19.54
C ALA A 282 -13.68 -16.85 20.62
N PRO A 283 -14.89 -17.01 21.21
CA PRO A 283 -15.12 -18.03 22.24
C PRO A 283 -14.91 -19.48 21.78
N ASP A 284 -15.08 -19.78 20.49
CA ASP A 284 -14.78 -21.10 19.91
C ASP A 284 -13.44 -21.10 19.15
N ARG A 285 -12.42 -20.45 19.72
CA ARG A 285 -11.05 -20.43 19.19
C ARG A 285 -11.02 -20.03 17.70
N TYR A 286 -11.78 -19.00 17.36
CA TYR A 286 -11.85 -18.41 16.02
C TYR A 286 -12.20 -19.44 14.94
N LYS A 287 -13.14 -20.36 15.20
CA LYS A 287 -13.84 -21.07 14.11
C LYS A 287 -14.91 -20.19 13.50
N LEU A 288 -15.34 -20.50 12.27
CA LEU A 288 -16.40 -19.74 11.64
C LEU A 288 -17.76 -20.14 12.20
N HIS A 289 -18.54 -19.14 12.59
CA HIS A 289 -19.91 -19.27 13.05
C HIS A 289 -20.80 -18.39 12.18
N SER A 290 -22.03 -18.84 11.93
CA SER A 290 -23.07 -17.90 11.56
C SER A 290 -23.29 -16.93 12.72
N ASN A 291 -23.65 -15.70 12.42
CA ASN A 291 -23.91 -14.70 13.44
C ASN A 291 -24.99 -13.73 12.97
N THR A 292 -25.68 -13.13 13.93
CA THR A 292 -26.57 -12.01 13.63
C THR A 292 -25.77 -10.85 13.05
N CYS A 293 -26.28 -10.25 11.99
CA CYS A 293 -25.60 -9.15 11.31
C CYS A 293 -25.53 -7.87 12.16
N ASP A 294 -26.33 -7.79 13.21
CA ASP A 294 -26.37 -6.66 14.17
C ASP A 294 -25.38 -6.82 15.33
N TYR A 295 -24.72 -7.99 15.46
CA TYR A 295 -23.66 -8.18 16.45
C TYR A 295 -22.54 -7.16 16.23
N LEU A 296 -21.95 -6.66 17.32
CA LEU A 296 -20.88 -5.67 17.26
C LEU A 296 -19.53 -6.37 17.47
N GLY A 297 -18.76 -6.49 16.39
CA GLY A 297 -17.46 -7.15 16.38
C GLY A 297 -16.42 -6.34 15.60
N GLY A 298 -15.17 -6.80 15.67
CA GLY A 298 -14.14 -6.35 14.74
C GLY A 298 -14.42 -6.86 13.33
N TYR A 299 -13.56 -6.52 12.38
CA TYR A 299 -13.70 -6.97 11.00
C TYR A 299 -12.37 -7.04 10.27
N ILE A 300 -12.33 -7.83 9.20
CA ILE A 300 -11.16 -8.02 8.36
C ILE A 300 -11.50 -7.54 6.95
N CYS A 301 -10.77 -6.55 6.47
CA CYS A 301 -10.83 -6.08 5.09
C CYS A 301 -9.75 -6.75 4.24
N GLU A 302 -10.03 -6.91 2.96
CA GLU A 302 -9.13 -7.47 1.96
C GLU A 302 -9.07 -6.55 0.74
N ILE A 303 -7.86 -6.36 0.20
CA ILE A 303 -7.58 -5.70 -1.08
C ILE A 303 -6.65 -6.61 -1.88
N ASP A 304 -6.81 -6.67 -3.19
CA ASP A 304 -5.88 -7.38 -4.08
C ASP A 304 -4.49 -6.70 -4.08
N GLN A 305 -3.41 -7.49 -4.12
CA GLN A 305 -2.06 -6.96 -4.32
C GLN A 305 -1.86 -6.37 -5.71
N VAL A 306 -0.80 -5.56 -5.85
CA VAL A 306 -0.50 -4.77 -7.07
C VAL A 306 0.67 -5.29 -7.89
#